data_AF-A0A8C7IPK2-F1
#
_entry.id   AF-A0A8C7IPK2-F1
#
_cell.length_a   1.000
_cell.length_b   1.000
_cell.length_c   1.000
_cell.angle_alpha   90.00
_cell.angle_beta   90.00
_cell.angle_gamma   90.00
#
_symmetry.space_group_name_H-M   'P 1'
#
loop_
_entity.id
_entity.type
_entity.pdbx_description
1 polymer ?
#
loop_
_entity_poly.entity_id
_entity_poly.type
_entity_poly.pdbx_seq_one_letter_code
_entity_poly.pdbx_strand_id
1 'polypeptide(L)'
;MLYTVDCEKVSSLPSVSFTVSGKVYPLNGEQYILRVCTGKKVCLLGFFPSGFPGWTLGDIFIGAYYTVFDRDNDRVGFAKAI
;
A
#
# COMPACT_ATOMS: atom_id res chain seq x y z
N MET A 1 2.72 16.40 1.30
CA MET A 1 1.93 16.85 0.14
C MET A 1 1.34 15.60 -0.52
N LEU A 2 0.06 15.62 -0.90
CA LEU A 2 -0.58 14.50 -1.60
C LEU A 2 -0.32 14.62 -3.10
N TYR A 3 -0.04 13.49 -3.76
CA TYR A 3 0.19 13.45 -5.20
C TYR A 3 -0.99 12.81 -5.91
N THR A 4 -1.48 13.47 -6.96
CA THR A 4 -2.54 12.95 -7.82
C THR A 4 -1.95 12.27 -9.04
N VAL A 5 -2.61 11.21 -9.51
CA VAL A 5 -2.31 10.55 -10.79
C VAL A 5 -3.53 10.57 -11.70
N ASP A 6 -3.31 10.38 -12.99
CA ASP A 6 -4.39 10.14 -13.95
C ASP A 6 -5.08 8.81 -13.63
N CYS A 7 -6.36 8.88 -13.30
CA CYS A 7 -7.17 7.71 -12.94
C CYS A 7 -7.26 6.65 -14.03
N GLU A 8 -7.12 7.04 -15.29
CA GLU A 8 -7.19 6.10 -16.43
C GLU A 8 -5.88 5.36 -16.65
N LYS A 9 -4.78 5.81 -16.01
CA LYS A 9 -3.46 5.18 -16.09
C LYS A 9 -3.17 4.21 -14.95
N VAL A 10 -4.07 4.07 -13.96
CA VAL A 10 -3.83 3.28 -12.74
C VAL A 10 -3.43 1.84 -13.05
N SER A 11 -4.10 1.19 -14.00
CA SER A 11 -3.81 -0.19 -14.42
C SER A 11 -2.44 -0.36 -15.09
N SER A 12 -1.86 0.72 -15.60
CA SER A 12 -0.54 0.74 -16.26
C SER A 12 0.61 1.12 -15.33
N LEU A 13 0.32 1.51 -14.09
CA LEU A 13 1.35 1.92 -13.15
C LEU A 13 2.22 0.72 -12.73
N PRO A 14 3.53 0.91 -12.50
CA PRO A 14 4.43 -0.17 -12.14
C PRO A 14 4.06 -0.78 -10.79
N SER A 15 4.40 -2.05 -10.59
CA SER A 15 4.29 -2.67 -9.28
C SER A 15 5.36 -2.12 -8.34
N VAL A 16 4.98 -1.84 -7.09
CA VAL A 16 5.89 -1.45 -6.01
C VAL A 16 5.99 -2.62 -5.04
N SER A 17 7.21 -3.05 -4.74
CA SER A 17 7.43 -4.26 -3.92
C SER A 17 8.17 -3.94 -2.63
N PHE A 18 7.71 -4.56 -1.54
CA PHE A 18 8.40 -4.55 -0.26
C PHE A 18 9.03 -5.92 -0.01
N THR A 19 10.30 -5.94 0.39
CA THR A 19 10.97 -7.17 0.81
C THR A 19 11.02 -7.20 2.33
N VAL A 20 10.32 -8.16 2.94
CA VAL A 20 10.31 -8.37 4.40
C VAL A 20 10.79 -9.77 4.70
N SER A 21 11.87 -9.89 5.47
CA SER A 21 12.50 -11.17 5.82
C SER A 21 12.81 -12.05 4.60
N GLY A 22 13.29 -11.44 3.51
CA GLY A 22 13.63 -12.12 2.26
C GLY A 22 12.44 -12.49 1.37
N LYS A 23 11.20 -12.27 1.81
CA LYS A 23 9.99 -12.50 1.00
C LYS A 23 9.50 -11.19 0.38
N VAL A 24 9.08 -11.27 -0.89
CA VAL A 24 8.63 -10.12 -1.67
C VAL A 24 7.10 -9.99 -1.60
N TYR A 25 6.63 -8.77 -1.35
CA TYR A 25 5.23 -8.39 -1.25
C TYR A 25 4.92 -7.28 -2.27
N PRO A 26 4.54 -7.63 -3.52
CA PRO A 26 4.20 -6.65 -4.55
C PRO A 26 2.83 -6.00 -4.33
N LEU A 27 2.72 -4.72 -4.66
CA LEU A 27 1.47 -3.98 -4.78
C LEU A 27 1.34 -3.47 -6.21
N ASN A 28 0.21 -3.76 -6.86
CA ASN A 28 -0.10 -3.19 -8.17
C ASN A 28 -0.72 -1.79 -8.03
N GLY A 29 -0.87 -1.07 -9.16
CA GLY A 29 -1.44 0.28 -9.17
C GLY A 29 -2.82 0.39 -8.53
N GLU A 30 -3.68 -0.61 -8.70
CA GLU A 30 -5.02 -0.64 -8.10
C GLU A 30 -4.98 -0.74 -6.57
N GLN A 31 -3.91 -1.31 -6.01
CA GLN A 31 -3.74 -1.50 -4.57
C GLN A 31 -3.16 -0.28 -3.86
N TYR A 32 -2.24 0.46 -4.48
CA TYR A 32 -1.60 1.61 -3.84
C TYR A 32 -2.17 2.98 -4.24
N ILE A 33 -3.17 3.03 -5.13
CA ILE A 33 -3.88 4.27 -5.49
C ILE A 33 -5.20 4.35 -4.72
N LEU A 34 -5.39 5.44 -3.98
CA LEU A 34 -6.66 5.75 -3.34
C LEU A 34 -7.56 6.49 -4.33
N ARG A 35 -8.76 5.94 -4.56
CA ARG A 35 -9.81 6.57 -5.38
C ARG A 35 -10.77 7.32 -4.47
N VAL A 36 -10.80 8.65 -4.62
CA VAL A 36 -11.66 9.54 -3.84
C VAL A 36 -12.70 10.17 -4.77
N CYS A 37 -13.97 10.14 -4.36
CA CYS A 37 -15.08 10.74 -5.09
C CYS A 37 -15.62 11.95 -4.33
N THR A 38 -15.05 13.13 -4.56
CA THR A 38 -15.55 14.41 -4.03
C THR A 38 -16.13 15.25 -5.18
N GLY A 39 -17.23 14.77 -5.77
CA GLY A 39 -17.85 15.38 -6.96
C GLY A 39 -17.11 15.14 -8.30
N LYS A 40 -15.83 14.78 -8.25
CA LYS A 40 -15.02 14.26 -9.37
C LYS A 40 -14.18 13.08 -8.90
N LYS A 41 -13.87 12.16 -9.81
CA LYS A 41 -12.97 11.01 -9.57
C LYS A 41 -11.54 11.53 -9.45
N VAL A 42 -10.95 11.44 -8.26
CA VAL A 42 -9.56 11.81 -7.97
C VAL A 42 -8.79 10.56 -7.56
N CYS A 43 -7.63 10.34 -8.15
CA CYS A 43 -6.75 9.23 -7.82
C CYS A 43 -5.50 9.76 -7.13
N LEU A 44 -5.29 9.33 -5.89
CA LEU A 44 -4.21 9.79 -5.02
C LEU A 44 -3.18 8.67 -4.82
N LEU A 45 -1.91 9.04 -4.79
CA LEU A 45 -0.85 8.13 -4.40
C LEU A 45 -0.97 7.80 -2.91
N GLY A 46 -1.00 6.51 -2.56
CA GLY A 46 -1.02 6.02 -1.18
C GLY A 46 0.32 6.10 -0.45
N PHE A 47 1.35 6.68 -1.07
CA PHE A 47 2.65 6.93 -0.47
C PHE A 47 2.78 8.41 -0.12
N PHE A 48 3.19 8.69 1.12
CA PHE A 48 3.43 10.04 1.59
C PHE A 48 4.68 10.12 2.48
N PRO A 49 5.39 11.24 2.49
CA PRO A 49 6.53 11.44 3.40
C PRO A 49 6.06 11.33 4.86
N SER A 50 6.71 10.44 5.62
CA SER A 50 6.36 10.16 7.02
C SER A 50 7.08 11.08 8.02
N GLY A 51 8.19 11.70 7.62
CA GLY A 51 8.99 12.60 8.47
C GLY A 51 9.94 11.88 9.44
N PHE A 52 10.03 10.55 9.39
CA PHE A 52 10.92 9.73 10.21
C PHE A 52 11.59 8.64 9.36
N PRO A 53 12.75 8.10 9.76
CA PRO A 53 13.44 7.06 9.01
C PRO A 53 12.63 5.76 9.00
N GLY A 54 12.53 5.15 7.82
CA GLY A 54 11.88 3.84 7.63
C GLY A 54 10.50 3.91 6.99
N TRP A 55 9.91 2.73 6.79
CA TRP A 55 8.60 2.55 6.17
C TRP A 55 7.53 2.31 7.23
N THR A 56 6.38 2.97 7.08
CA THR A 56 5.14 2.59 7.78
C THR A 56 4.22 1.90 6.78
N LEU A 57 3.96 0.62 7.01
CA LEU A 57 3.09 -0.19 6.16
C LEU A 57 1.66 -0.14 6.73
N GLY A 58 0.92 0.88 6.32
CA GLY A 58 -0.45 1.13 6.79
C GLY A 58 -1.53 0.48 5.93
N ASP A 59 -2.69 1.13 5.86
CA ASP A 59 -3.94 0.64 5.24
C ASP A 59 -3.76 0.06 3.84
N ILE A 60 -2.92 0.68 3.01
CA ILE A 60 -2.62 0.21 1.65
C ILE A 60 -1.96 -1.18 1.66
N PHE A 61 -1.01 -1.40 2.55
CA PHE A 61 -0.31 -2.68 2.65
C PHE A 61 -1.20 -3.73 3.33
N ILE A 62 -1.84 -3.37 4.45
CA ILE A 62 -2.68 -4.29 5.24
C ILE A 62 -3.98 -4.65 4.49
N GLY A 63 -4.48 -3.77 3.63
CA GLY A 63 -5.61 -4.08 2.74
C GLY A 63 -5.27 -5.10 1.65
N ALA A 64 -4.03 -5.09 1.14
CA ALA A 64 -3.55 -6.08 0.18
C ALA A 64 -3.06 -7.39 0.84
N TYR A 65 -2.60 -7.30 2.07
CA TYR A 65 -2.00 -8.40 2.82
C TYR A 65 -2.64 -8.53 4.20
N TYR A 66 -3.40 -9.62 4.40
CA TYR A 66 -3.88 -10.01 5.71
C TYR A 66 -2.69 -10.07 6.69
N THR A 67 -2.83 -9.34 7.79
CA THR A 67 -1.74 -9.11 8.74
C THR A 67 -2.14 -9.66 10.10
N VAL A 68 -1.32 -10.56 10.64
CA VAL A 68 -1.47 -11.10 11.99
C VAL A 68 -0.45 -10.44 12.89
N PHE A 69 -0.92 -9.88 14.00
CA PHE A 69 -0.09 -9.36 15.09
C PHE A 69 -0.06 -10.41 16.21
N ASP A 70 0.99 -11.21 16.24
CA ASP A 70 1.17 -12.30 17.21
C ASP A 70 2.02 -11.77 18.37
N ARG A 71 1.32 -11.26 19.40
CA ARG A 71 1.97 -10.67 20.57
C ARG A 71 2.68 -11.70 21.44
N ASP A 72 2.15 -12.91 21.54
CA ASP A 72 2.73 -13.96 22.38
C ASP A 72 4.12 -14.40 21.88
N ASN A 73 4.37 -14.26 20.57
CA ASN A 73 5.65 -14.59 19.93
C ASN A 73 6.39 -13.36 19.38
N ASP A 74 5.98 -12.14 19.74
CA ASP A 74 6.58 -10.87 19.31
C ASP A 74 6.87 -10.78 17.79
N ARG A 75 5.90 -11.19 16.96
CA ARG A 75 6.06 -11.23 15.50
C ARG A 75 4.84 -10.74 14.74
N VAL A 76 5.08 -10.38 13.49
CA VAL A 76 4.04 -10.01 12.51
C VAL A 76 4.11 -10.96 11.32
N GLY A 77 2.96 -11.46 10.90
CA GLY A 77 2.82 -12.34 9.74
C GLY A 77 1.97 -11.72 8.65
N PHE A 78 2.34 -11.95 7.39
CA PHE A 78 1.63 -11.44 6.22
C PHE A 78 1.22 -12.57 5.28
N ALA A 79 -0.03 -12.55 4.85
CA ALA A 79 -0.59 -13.43 3.81
C ALA A 79 -1.36 -12.60 2.79
N LYS A 80 -1.51 -13.07 1.55
CA LYS A 80 -2.31 -12.36 0.54
C LYS A 80 -3.78 -12.31 0.99
N ALA A 81 -4.39 -11.13 0.97
CA ALA A 81 -5.82 -10.98 1.23
C ALA A 81 -6.66 -11.55 0.06
N ILE A 82 -7.90 -11.99 0.36
CA ILE A 82 -8.85 -12.56 -0.62
C ILE A 82 -9.84 -11.48 -1.04
#